data_AF-A0A5B8R7H6-F1
#
_entry.id   AF-A0A5B8R7H6-F1
#
_cell.length_a   1.000
_cell.length_b   1.000
_cell.length_c   1.000
_cell.angle_alpha   90.00
_cell.angle_beta   90.00
_cell.angle_gamma   90.00
#
_symmetry.space_group_name_H-M   'P 1'
#
loop_
_entity.id
_entity.type
_entity.pdbx_description
1 polymer ?
#
loop_
_entity_poly.entity_id
_entity_poly.type
_entity_poly.pdbx_seq_one_letter_code
_entity_poly.pdbx_strand_id
1 'polypeptide(L)'
;MHRILLSLVLAAAGFLATGSAAYAGVPNSWVPKETHHYDDEKTEDEAFASVEWTFGKSVLPEIAVGFRSVKVQSDGDVFGGQASLSFDLAEMGMGKFKLQAVQGDENAQLQLGTGYSIARSNFLITGGVQGNHVFGGADYLFGTGWQAVGGFNTIGNYDPPEGASVRSCPDGYTDASSDFCAPDGFFGME
;
A
#
# COMPACT_ATOMS: atom_id res chain seq x y z
N MET A 1 -8.13 2.06 44.40
CA MET A 1 -9.56 2.34 44.16
C MET A 1 -9.66 3.81 43.79
N HIS A 2 -10.14 4.16 42.59
CA HIS A 2 -10.88 5.39 42.28
C HIS A 2 -11.28 5.31 40.80
N ARG A 3 -12.57 5.02 40.56
CA ARG A 3 -13.24 5.25 39.28
C ARG A 3 -13.71 6.71 39.34
N ILE A 4 -13.39 7.53 38.35
CA ILE A 4 -14.08 8.80 38.12
C ILE A 4 -14.52 8.85 36.67
N LEU A 5 -15.80 9.20 36.54
CA LEU A 5 -16.69 9.20 35.40
C LEU A 5 -16.35 10.29 34.36
N LEU A 6 -16.64 9.94 33.11
CA LEU A 6 -17.47 10.67 32.13
C LEU A 6 -17.22 12.18 31.96
N SER A 7 -16.85 12.61 30.75
CA SER A 7 -17.51 13.73 30.05
C SER A 7 -17.07 13.80 28.58
N LEU A 8 -18.07 13.89 27.71
CA LEU A 8 -18.03 13.95 26.27
C LEU A 8 -18.26 15.41 25.88
N VAL A 9 -17.34 16.06 25.16
CA VAL A 9 -17.57 17.35 24.49
C VAL A 9 -16.83 17.36 23.16
N LEU A 10 -17.61 17.64 22.12
CA LEU A 10 -17.23 17.80 20.72
C LEU A 10 -16.73 19.22 20.44
N ALA A 11 -15.89 19.36 19.42
CA ALA A 11 -15.67 20.53 18.53
C ALA A 11 -14.33 21.30 18.60
N ALA A 12 -13.54 21.08 17.52
CA ALA A 12 -12.93 22.05 16.60
C ALA A 12 -12.02 23.19 17.12
N ALA A 13 -10.75 23.12 16.71
CA ALA A 13 -9.89 24.25 16.31
C ALA A 13 -8.79 23.64 15.40
N GLY A 14 -8.65 23.99 14.13
CA GLY A 14 -8.35 25.33 13.65
C GLY A 14 -6.83 25.44 13.46
N PHE A 15 -6.27 24.81 12.43
CA PHE A 15 -4.86 25.01 12.06
C PHE A 15 -4.76 25.97 10.89
N LEU A 16 -4.19 27.14 11.20
CA LEU A 16 -3.81 28.19 10.26
C LEU A 16 -2.71 27.67 9.34
N ALA A 17 -2.98 27.61 8.04
CA ALA A 17 -1.94 27.65 7.02
C ALA A 17 -2.03 29.00 6.32
N THR A 18 -1.07 29.86 6.61
CA THR A 18 -0.78 31.08 5.86
C THR A 18 -0.46 30.72 4.41
N GLY A 19 -1.42 30.89 3.52
CA GLY A 19 -1.20 30.82 2.08
C GLY A 19 -0.46 32.07 1.61
N SER A 20 0.77 31.90 1.12
CA SER A 20 1.45 32.91 0.34
C SER A 20 0.59 33.20 -0.91
N ALA A 21 0.05 34.40 -1.04
CA ALA A 21 -0.56 34.83 -2.30
C ALA A 21 0.56 34.98 -3.35
N ALA A 22 0.82 33.92 -4.11
CA ALA A 22 1.55 34.04 -5.35
C ALA A 22 0.64 34.81 -6.33
N TYR A 23 0.96 36.09 -6.55
CA TYR A 23 0.47 36.82 -7.71
C TYR A 23 1.10 36.20 -8.96
N ALA A 24 0.47 35.17 -9.51
CA ALA A 24 0.78 34.70 -10.86
C ALA A 24 0.18 35.70 -11.85
N GLY A 25 1.04 36.19 -12.75
CA GLY A 25 0.73 37.25 -13.70
C GLY A 25 -0.41 36.94 -14.67
N VAL A 26 -0.86 38.01 -15.32
CA VAL A 26 -1.79 38.13 -16.45
C VAL A 26 -2.02 36.82 -17.25
N PRO A 27 -3.28 36.38 -17.46
CA PRO A 27 -3.55 35.13 -18.18
C PRO A 27 -3.25 35.30 -19.67
N ASN A 28 -2.24 34.60 -20.18
CA ASN A 28 -2.05 34.40 -21.61
C ASN A 28 -2.84 33.16 -22.05
N SER A 29 -3.99 33.35 -22.70
CA SER A 29 -4.93 32.30 -23.14
C SER A 29 -4.41 31.37 -24.25
N TRP A 30 -3.12 31.37 -24.54
CA TRP A 30 -2.49 30.68 -25.68
C TRP A 30 -1.62 29.49 -25.27
N VAL A 31 -1.39 29.34 -23.96
CA VAL A 31 -0.58 28.24 -23.41
C VAL A 31 -1.53 27.07 -23.11
N PRO A 32 -1.24 25.86 -23.64
CA PRO A 32 -2.00 24.67 -23.30
C PRO A 32 -1.98 24.46 -21.78
N LYS A 33 -3.15 24.17 -21.19
CA LYS A 33 -3.19 23.79 -19.78
C LYS A 33 -2.87 22.30 -19.69
N GLU A 34 -1.79 21.97 -19.00
CA GLU A 34 -1.53 20.59 -18.61
C GLU A 34 -2.46 20.25 -17.44
N THR A 35 -3.39 19.33 -17.70
CA THR A 35 -4.26 18.81 -16.66
C THR A 35 -3.77 17.40 -16.38
N HIS A 36 -3.06 17.23 -15.27
CA HIS A 36 -2.67 15.90 -14.83
C HIS A 36 -3.93 15.18 -14.34
N HIS A 37 -4.32 14.12 -15.04
CA HIS A 37 -5.31 13.18 -14.52
C HIS A 37 -4.53 12.10 -13.77
N TYR A 38 -4.55 12.20 -12.44
CA TYR A 38 -4.14 11.11 -11.57
C TYR A 38 -5.35 10.20 -11.35
N ASP A 39 -5.19 8.89 -11.55
CA ASP A 39 -6.00 7.94 -10.79
C ASP A 39 -5.50 8.04 -9.33
N ASP A 40 -6.37 8.55 -8.44
CA ASP A 40 -6.00 8.84 -7.04
C ASP A 40 -5.58 7.57 -6.26
N GLU A 41 -5.93 6.38 -6.75
CA GLU A 41 -5.58 5.10 -6.16
C GLU A 41 -5.43 3.98 -7.22
N LYS A 42 -4.49 3.06 -6.98
CA LYS A 42 -4.33 1.82 -7.76
C LYS A 42 -4.50 0.61 -6.84
N THR A 43 -5.33 -0.35 -7.22
CA THR A 43 -5.45 -1.63 -6.50
C THR A 43 -4.55 -2.66 -7.17
N GLU A 44 -3.69 -3.30 -6.39
CA GLU A 44 -2.77 -4.36 -6.82
C GLU A 44 -3.15 -5.67 -6.13
N ASP A 45 -3.43 -6.69 -6.94
CA ASP A 45 -3.77 -8.03 -6.52
C ASP A 45 -2.68 -9.01 -6.98
N GLU A 46 -1.99 -9.64 -6.05
CA GLU A 46 -0.88 -10.55 -6.35
C GLU A 46 -0.97 -11.86 -5.57
N ALA A 47 -0.62 -12.96 -6.24
CA ALA A 47 -0.31 -14.21 -5.56
C ALA A 47 1.19 -14.24 -5.25
N PHE A 48 1.55 -14.70 -4.06
CA PHE A 48 2.94 -14.77 -3.65
C PHE A 48 3.33 -16.15 -3.13
N ALA A 49 4.61 -16.45 -3.24
CA ALA A 49 5.25 -17.59 -2.60
C ALA A 49 6.30 -17.10 -1.61
N SER A 50 6.53 -17.86 -0.55
CA SER A 50 7.47 -17.50 0.50
C SER A 50 8.17 -18.73 1.09
N VAL A 51 9.35 -18.48 1.63
CA VAL A 51 10.12 -19.42 2.43
C VAL A 51 10.33 -18.74 3.79
N GLU A 52 9.75 -19.31 4.85
CA GLU A 52 9.74 -18.79 6.22
C GLU A 52 10.56 -19.69 7.14
N TRP A 53 11.36 -19.11 8.02
CA TRP A 53 11.97 -19.81 9.15
C TRP A 53 11.35 -19.35 10.45
N THR A 54 11.03 -20.30 11.32
CA THR A 54 10.70 -20.04 12.71
C THR A 54 11.95 -20.26 13.56
N PHE A 55 12.55 -19.16 14.01
CA PHE A 55 13.81 -19.21 14.76
C PHE A 55 13.62 -19.90 16.11
N GLY A 56 14.47 -20.88 16.40
CA GLY A 56 14.41 -21.69 17.62
C GLY A 56 13.49 -22.92 17.54
N LYS A 57 12.81 -23.16 16.40
CA LYS A 57 11.99 -24.36 16.18
C LYS A 57 12.72 -25.44 15.36
N SER A 58 13.18 -25.09 14.16
CA SER A 58 13.83 -26.02 13.22
C SER A 58 14.77 -25.30 12.27
N VAL A 59 15.72 -26.04 11.67
CA VAL A 59 16.58 -25.55 10.58
C VAL A 59 15.89 -25.64 9.22
N LEU A 60 14.86 -26.48 9.10
CA LEU A 60 14.07 -26.61 7.88
C LEU A 60 13.05 -25.48 7.79
N PRO A 61 12.91 -24.82 6.63
CA PRO A 61 11.92 -23.77 6.45
C PRO A 61 10.51 -24.34 6.30
N GLU A 62 9.53 -23.46 6.48
CA GLU A 62 8.17 -23.61 6.03
C GLU A 62 8.03 -22.93 4.65
N ILE A 63 7.34 -23.55 3.69
CA ILE A 63 7.03 -22.93 2.40
C ILE A 63 5.59 -22.43 2.48
N ALA A 64 5.31 -21.19 2.11
CA ALA A 64 3.95 -20.66 2.08
C ALA A 64 3.57 -20.09 0.73
N VAL A 65 2.29 -20.22 0.41
CA VAL A 65 1.65 -19.52 -0.71
C VAL A 65 0.56 -18.62 -0.16
N GLY A 66 0.33 -17.50 -0.82
CA GLY A 66 -0.66 -16.53 -0.37
C GLY A 66 -1.18 -15.67 -1.48
N PHE A 67 -2.17 -14.88 -1.11
CA PHE A 67 -2.76 -13.85 -1.95
C PHE A 67 -2.78 -12.55 -1.16
N ARG A 68 -2.47 -11.45 -1.84
CA ARG A 68 -2.37 -10.12 -1.27
C ARG A 68 -3.12 -9.15 -2.17
N SER A 69 -3.88 -8.27 -1.53
CA SER A 69 -4.65 -7.21 -2.16
C SER A 69 -4.35 -5.92 -1.43
N VAL A 70 -3.74 -4.96 -2.12
CA VAL A 70 -3.37 -3.66 -1.55
C VAL A 70 -3.85 -2.52 -2.42
N LYS A 71 -4.21 -1.43 -1.77
CA LYS A 71 -4.44 -0.12 -2.40
C LYS A 71 -3.20 0.72 -2.22
N VAL A 72 -2.66 1.22 -3.32
CA VAL A 72 -1.54 2.15 -3.38
C VAL A 72 -2.10 3.52 -3.75
N GLN A 73 -2.00 4.47 -2.83
CA GLN A 73 -2.42 5.85 -3.04
C GLN A 73 -1.34 6.61 -3.82
N SER A 74 -1.71 7.73 -4.46
CA SER A 74 -0.77 8.54 -5.27
C SER A 74 0.41 9.13 -4.48
N ASP A 75 0.32 9.18 -3.15
CA ASP A 75 1.38 9.61 -2.24
C ASP A 75 2.35 8.47 -1.84
N GLY A 76 2.11 7.24 -2.30
CA GLY A 76 2.93 6.07 -2.01
C GLY A 76 2.50 5.30 -0.76
N ASP A 77 1.42 5.71 -0.09
CA ASP A 77 0.85 4.98 1.03
C ASP A 77 0.16 3.70 0.55
N VAL A 78 0.47 2.58 1.22
CA VAL A 78 -0.06 1.26 0.93
C VAL A 78 -0.94 0.79 2.09
N PHE A 79 -2.18 0.41 1.77
CA PHE A 79 -3.10 -0.21 2.72
C PHE A 79 -3.82 -1.41 2.12
N GLY A 80 -3.91 -2.51 2.84
CA GLY A 80 -4.63 -3.68 2.34
C GLY A 80 -4.61 -4.87 3.27
N GLY A 81 -4.72 -6.05 2.68
CA GLY A 81 -4.70 -7.31 3.40
C GLY A 81 -4.11 -8.45 2.60
N GLN A 82 -3.71 -9.50 3.32
CA GLN A 82 -3.20 -10.71 2.73
C GLN A 82 -3.65 -11.95 3.50
N ALA A 83 -3.71 -13.06 2.79
CA ALA A 83 -3.96 -14.39 3.31
C ALA A 83 -2.83 -15.32 2.88
N SER A 84 -2.38 -16.21 3.76
CA SER A 84 -1.37 -17.22 3.42
C SER A 84 -1.62 -18.56 4.08
N LEU A 85 -1.16 -19.61 3.41
CA LEU A 85 -1.15 -20.98 3.89
C LEU A 85 0.25 -21.55 3.71
N SER A 86 0.79 -22.14 4.77
CA SER A 86 2.13 -22.72 4.81
C SER A 86 2.13 -24.22 4.97
N PHE A 87 3.21 -24.84 4.48
CA PHE A 87 3.55 -26.23 4.63
C PHE A 87 4.89 -26.32 5.37
N ASP A 88 4.91 -27.05 6.48
CA ASP A 88 6.08 -27.26 7.31
C ASP A 88 6.89 -28.45 6.79
N LEU A 89 8.11 -28.20 6.33
CA LEU A 89 8.99 -29.24 5.80
C LEU A 89 9.59 -30.12 6.90
N ALA A 90 9.69 -29.63 8.14
CA ALA A 90 10.18 -30.42 9.28
C ALA A 90 9.14 -31.43 9.74
N GLU A 91 7.87 -31.02 9.77
CA GLU A 91 6.74 -31.84 10.21
C GLU A 91 6.06 -32.59 9.04
N MET A 92 6.46 -32.31 7.79
CA MET A 92 5.89 -32.86 6.55
C MET A 92 4.36 -32.72 6.51
N GLY A 93 3.86 -31.53 6.86
CA GLY A 93 2.43 -31.28 7.01
C GLY A 93 2.02 -29.82 6.85
N MET A 94 0.71 -29.56 6.90
CA MET A 94 0.19 -28.19 6.88
C MET A 94 0.65 -27.43 8.12
N GLY A 95 1.30 -26.29 7.92
CA GLY A 95 1.85 -25.46 8.97
C GLY A 95 0.79 -24.52 9.55
N LYS A 96 0.76 -23.29 9.03
CA LYS A 96 -0.03 -22.17 9.53
C LYS A 96 -0.87 -21.56 8.41
N PHE A 97 -2.09 -21.16 8.76
CA PHE A 97 -2.89 -20.23 7.98
C PHE A 97 -2.84 -18.85 8.65
N LYS A 98 -2.58 -17.77 7.89
CA LYS A 98 -2.49 -16.40 8.41
C LYS A 98 -3.37 -15.44 7.59
N LEU A 99 -3.99 -14.50 8.29
CA LEU A 99 -4.70 -13.35 7.73
C LEU A 99 -4.14 -12.07 8.35
N GLN A 100 -3.65 -11.15 7.52
CA GLN A 100 -2.93 -9.96 7.96
C GLN A 100 -3.46 -8.72 7.26
N ALA A 101 -3.61 -7.63 7.99
CA ALA A 101 -3.69 -6.29 7.45
C ALA A 101 -2.28 -5.78 7.15
N VAL A 102 -2.16 -4.97 6.11
CA VAL A 102 -0.92 -4.38 5.61
C VAL A 102 -1.08 -2.87 5.63
N GLN A 103 -0.09 -2.15 6.17
CA GLN A 103 -0.04 -0.69 6.16
C GLN A 103 1.42 -0.21 6.10
N GLY A 104 1.74 0.76 5.26
CA GLY A 104 3.04 1.44 5.26
C GLY A 104 3.32 2.12 3.94
N ASP A 105 4.59 2.30 3.63
CA ASP A 105 5.05 2.94 2.40
C ASP A 105 5.40 1.87 1.34
N GLU A 106 5.57 2.29 0.09
CA GLU A 106 5.99 1.45 -1.06
C GLU A 106 7.21 0.53 -0.79
N ASN A 107 8.12 0.94 0.11
CA ASN A 107 9.38 0.24 0.41
C ASN A 107 9.35 -0.58 1.70
N ALA A 108 8.48 -0.25 2.65
CA ALA A 108 8.46 -0.85 3.99
C ALA A 108 7.04 -0.85 4.56
N GLN A 109 6.52 -2.04 4.83
CA GLN A 109 5.11 -2.21 5.19
C GLN A 109 4.97 -2.99 6.49
N LEU A 110 4.21 -2.46 7.43
CA LEU A 110 3.79 -3.13 8.65
C LEU A 110 2.73 -4.18 8.31
N GLN A 111 2.85 -5.35 8.92
CA GLN A 111 1.88 -6.43 8.80
C GLN A 111 1.39 -6.81 10.20
N LEU A 112 0.09 -6.81 10.42
CA LEU A 112 -0.52 -7.21 11.69
C LEU A 112 -1.74 -8.09 11.42
N GLY A 113 -1.86 -9.20 12.16
CA GLY A 113 -2.88 -10.17 11.84
C GLY A 113 -3.09 -11.25 12.86
N THR A 114 -3.87 -12.23 12.43
CA THR A 114 -4.19 -13.43 13.20
C THR A 114 -4.04 -14.65 12.33
N GLY A 115 -4.08 -15.84 12.93
CA GLY A 115 -3.98 -17.06 12.19
C GLY A 115 -4.28 -18.29 13.03
N TYR A 116 -4.06 -19.44 12.41
CA TYR A 116 -4.23 -20.73 13.05
C TYR A 116 -3.10 -21.65 12.64
N SER A 117 -2.40 -22.22 13.62
CA SER A 117 -1.44 -23.31 13.39
C SER A 117 -2.22 -24.61 13.29
N ILE A 118 -2.25 -25.19 12.10
CA ILE A 118 -2.90 -26.47 11.83
C ILE A 118 -2.11 -27.59 12.51
N ALA A 119 -0.78 -27.55 12.39
CA ALA A 119 0.13 -28.48 13.05
C ALA A 119 -0.06 -28.57 14.58
N ARG A 120 -0.29 -27.43 15.24
CA ARG A 120 -0.40 -27.36 16.71
C ARG A 120 -1.83 -27.21 17.23
N SER A 121 -2.81 -27.10 16.32
CA SER A 121 -4.22 -26.81 16.65
C SER A 121 -4.41 -25.61 17.58
N ASN A 122 -3.64 -24.54 17.35
CA ASN A 122 -3.65 -23.34 18.17
C ASN A 122 -3.89 -22.09 17.33
N PHE A 123 -4.67 -21.16 17.89
CA PHE A 123 -4.78 -19.81 17.35
C PHE A 123 -3.45 -19.06 17.54
N LEU A 124 -3.18 -18.09 16.67
CA LEU A 124 -2.03 -17.21 16.78
C LEU A 124 -2.39 -15.77 16.42
N ILE A 125 -1.64 -14.83 17.00
CA ILE A 125 -1.52 -13.48 16.47
C ILE A 125 -0.15 -13.33 15.82
N THR A 126 -0.05 -12.49 14.81
CA THR A 126 1.18 -12.28 14.06
C THR A 126 1.41 -10.80 13.83
N GLY A 127 2.67 -10.38 13.91
CA GLY A 127 3.07 -9.02 13.62
C GLY A 127 4.48 -8.96 13.05
N GLY A 128 4.71 -8.10 12.07
CA GLY A 128 6.01 -8.00 11.41
C GLY A 128 6.08 -6.88 10.40
N VAL A 129 7.17 -6.89 9.63
CA VAL A 129 7.46 -5.92 8.57
C VAL A 129 7.79 -6.67 7.27
N GLN A 130 7.33 -6.11 6.16
CA GLN A 130 7.67 -6.50 4.79
C GLN A 130 8.61 -5.44 4.22
N GLY A 131 9.71 -5.86 3.60
CA GLY A 131 10.50 -5.04 2.68
C GLY A 131 10.59 -5.71 1.31
N ASN A 132 11.52 -5.27 0.48
CA ASN A 132 11.68 -5.82 -0.86
C ASN A 132 12.12 -7.30 -0.84
N HIS A 133 11.25 -8.24 -1.21
CA HIS A 133 11.46 -9.70 -1.21
C HIS A 133 11.81 -10.33 0.15
N VAL A 134 11.76 -9.58 1.24
CA VAL A 134 12.17 -10.01 2.58
C VAL A 134 11.14 -9.61 3.62
N PHE A 135 10.97 -10.45 4.64
CA PHE A 135 10.09 -10.13 5.76
C PHE A 135 10.64 -10.66 7.08
N GLY A 136 10.19 -10.04 8.17
CA GLY A 136 10.53 -10.45 9.53
C GLY A 136 9.46 -10.05 10.52
N GLY A 137 9.27 -10.86 11.55
CA GLY A 137 8.21 -10.63 12.53
C GLY A 137 8.22 -11.62 13.68
N ALA A 138 7.09 -11.68 14.38
CA ALA A 138 6.86 -12.62 15.45
C ALA A 138 5.42 -13.14 15.42
N ASP A 139 5.28 -14.45 15.64
CA ASP A 139 4.02 -15.13 15.88
C ASP A 139 3.89 -15.39 17.39
N TYR A 140 2.77 -15.03 18.00
CA TYR A 140 2.41 -15.47 19.35
C TYR A 140 1.35 -16.56 19.25
N LEU A 141 1.75 -17.80 19.56
CA LEU A 141 0.86 -18.95 19.58
C LEU A 141 0.25 -19.07 20.97
N PHE A 142 -1.08 -19.02 21.05
CA PHE A 142 -1.78 -19.20 22.32
C PHE A 142 -1.48 -20.59 22.88
N GLY A 143 -0.92 -20.62 24.11
CA GLY A 143 -0.49 -21.84 24.78
C GLY A 143 0.96 -22.27 24.53
N THR A 144 1.68 -21.64 23.59
CA THR A 144 3.11 -21.93 23.35
C THR A 144 4.01 -20.72 23.61
N GLY A 145 3.56 -19.51 23.27
CA GLY A 145 4.31 -18.27 23.45
C GLY A 145 4.82 -17.68 22.13
N TRP A 146 5.79 -16.78 22.26
CA TRP A 146 6.38 -16.03 21.14
C TRP A 146 7.35 -16.86 20.31
N GLN A 147 7.27 -16.68 18.99
CA GLN A 147 8.16 -17.27 18.00
C GLN A 147 8.60 -16.18 17.04
N ALA A 148 9.91 -15.96 16.92
CA ALA A 148 10.43 -15.07 15.90
C ALA A 148 10.37 -15.78 14.54
N VAL A 149 9.92 -15.05 13.51
CA VAL A 149 9.78 -15.56 12.14
C VAL A 149 10.44 -14.60 11.15
N GLY A 150 10.93 -15.13 10.05
CA GLY A 150 11.45 -14.32 8.97
C GLY A 150 11.85 -15.14 7.76
N GLY A 151 12.05 -14.49 6.63
CA GLY A 151 12.40 -15.18 5.41
C GLY A 151 12.27 -14.33 4.16
N PHE A 152 12.03 -15.00 3.04
CA PHE A 152 11.98 -14.42 1.71
C PHE A 152 10.63 -14.67 1.06
N ASN A 153 10.20 -13.77 0.20
CA ASN A 153 9.00 -13.94 -0.60
C ASN A 153 9.13 -13.27 -1.97
N THR A 154 8.14 -13.51 -2.83
CA THR A 154 8.07 -12.91 -4.17
C THR A 154 7.45 -11.51 -4.18
N ILE A 155 7.14 -10.93 -3.01
CA ILE A 155 6.52 -9.61 -2.91
C ILE A 155 7.61 -8.56 -3.08
N GLY A 156 7.52 -7.81 -4.17
CA GLY A 156 8.44 -6.72 -4.50
C GLY A 156 7.98 -5.36 -3.97
N ASN A 157 8.63 -4.31 -4.46
CA ASN A 157 8.16 -2.93 -4.28
C ASN A 157 6.92 -2.69 -5.15
N TYR A 158 6.08 -1.74 -4.75
CA TYR A 158 4.95 -1.27 -5.56
C TYR A 158 5.34 -0.02 -6.35
N ASP A 159 4.93 0.04 -7.61
CA ASP A 159 5.08 1.24 -8.42
C ASP A 159 3.82 2.12 -8.27
N PRO A 160 3.94 3.36 -7.75
CA PRO A 160 2.81 4.27 -7.71
C PRO A 160 2.30 4.57 -9.13
N PRO A 161 0.98 4.83 -9.31
CA PRO A 161 0.45 5.11 -10.63
C PRO A 161 1.14 6.34 -11.25
N GLU A 162 1.76 6.16 -12.41
CA GLU A 162 2.25 7.27 -13.23
C GLU A 162 1.03 8.02 -13.80
N GLY A 163 0.86 9.28 -13.43
CA GLY A 163 -0.24 10.11 -13.94
C GLY A 163 -0.17 10.26 -15.46
N ALA A 164 -1.29 10.04 -16.15
CA ALA A 164 -1.41 10.39 -17.55
C ALA A 164 -1.62 11.92 -17.67
N SER A 165 -0.66 12.62 -18.26
CA SER A 165 -0.84 14.02 -18.61
C SER A 165 -1.82 14.13 -19.79
N VAL A 166 -3.06 14.56 -19.54
CA VAL A 166 -3.97 14.94 -20.61
C VAL A 166 -3.80 16.44 -20.83
N ARG A 167 -3.16 16.81 -21.94
CA ARG A 167 -3.13 18.19 -22.38
C ARG A 167 -4.50 18.58 -22.91
N SER A 168 -5.01 19.73 -22.50
CA SER A 168 -6.28 20.23 -23.02
C SER A 168 -6.16 21.71 -23.32
N CYS A 169 -6.53 22.08 -24.55
CA CYS A 169 -6.71 23.48 -24.94
C CYS A 169 -8.04 24.02 -24.40
N PRO A 170 -8.14 25.34 -24.14
CA PRO A 170 -9.42 25.99 -23.84
C PRO A 170 -10.44 25.82 -24.97
N ASP A 171 -11.73 25.91 -24.65
CA ASP A 171 -12.81 25.81 -25.64
C ASP A 171 -12.61 26.80 -26.81
N GLY A 172 -12.68 26.29 -28.04
CA GLY A 172 -12.48 27.05 -29.27
C GLY A 172 -11.03 27.06 -29.80
N TYR A 173 -10.15 26.23 -29.22
CA TYR A 173 -8.77 26.07 -29.64
C TYR A 173 -8.39 24.58 -29.79
N THR A 174 -7.57 24.28 -30.78
CA THR A 174 -7.00 22.96 -31.08
C THR A 174 -5.48 22.95 -30.90
N ASP A 175 -4.92 21.78 -30.61
CA ASP A 175 -3.48 21.59 -30.49
C ASP A 175 -2.79 21.84 -31.83
N ALA A 176 -1.94 22.87 -31.90
CA ALA A 176 -1.21 23.23 -33.11
C ALA A 176 0.28 22.85 -33.04
N SER A 177 0.86 22.80 -31.85
CA SER A 177 2.23 22.30 -31.60
C SER A 177 2.48 22.01 -30.11
N SER A 178 3.69 21.54 -29.77
CA SER A 178 4.10 21.16 -28.40
C SER A 178 3.94 22.24 -27.33
N ASP A 179 3.78 23.51 -27.71
CA ASP A 179 3.71 24.62 -26.76
C ASP A 179 2.59 25.63 -27.10
N PHE A 180 1.70 25.29 -28.04
CA PHE A 180 0.76 26.26 -28.61
C PHE A 180 -0.61 25.67 -28.97
N CYS A 181 -1.66 26.28 -28.41
CA CYS A 181 -3.05 26.10 -28.82
C CYS A 181 -3.42 27.15 -29.89
N ALA A 182 -3.93 26.72 -31.04
CA ALA A 182 -4.42 27.61 -32.08
C ALA A 182 -5.95 27.67 -32.07
N PRO A 183 -6.58 28.83 -32.38
CA PRO A 183 -8.02 28.92 -32.46
C PRO A 183 -8.54 28.05 -33.62
N ASP A 184 -9.71 27.46 -33.40
CA ASP A 184 -10.34 26.59 -34.38
C ASP A 184 -10.58 27.33 -35.70
N GLY A 185 -10.08 26.75 -36.81
CA GLY A 185 -10.15 27.36 -38.14
C GLY A 185 -8.89 28.11 -38.61
N PHE A 186 -7.83 28.20 -37.79
CA PHE A 186 -6.56 28.83 -38.19
C PHE A 186 -5.84 28.11 -39.36
N PHE A 187 -6.02 26.79 -39.48
CA PHE A 187 -5.43 25.96 -40.56
C PHE A 187 -6.36 25.80 -41.78
N GLY A 188 -7.49 26.51 -41.84
CA GLY A 188 -8.53 26.34 -42.86
C GLY A 188 -8.51 27.35 -44.02
N MET A 189 -7.40 28.04 -44.27
CA MET A 189 -7.25 28.94 -45.43
C MET A 189 -6.20 28.38 -46.40
N GLU A 190 -6.62 27.41 -47.20
CA GLU A 190 -6.07 27.16 -48.55
C GLU A 190 -7.16 27.46 -49.60
#